data_AF-A0A8J6SZK0-F1
#
_entry.id   AF-A0A8J6SZK0-F1
#
_cell.length_a   1.000
_cell.length_b   1.000
_cell.length_c   1.000
_cell.angle_alpha   90.00
_cell.angle_beta   90.00
_cell.angle_gamma   90.00
#
_symmetry.space_group_name_H-M   'P 1'
#
loop_
_entity.id
_entity.type
_entity.pdbx_description
1 polymer ?
#
loop_
_entity_poly.entity_id
_entity_poly.type
_entity_poly.pdbx_seq_one_letter_code
_entity_poly.pdbx_strand_id
1 'polypeptide(L)'
;MKTLVVSKSIVRISVLSLVFASIGSIFIARQDLDLREQFAKPLHSETVVPPSSKPPMTQESINMALEMFDIQIPKNADKPTLDMKLEDRGLTTLNGWGKKLEVTVGPAAFTSWAVLGSTLAHELEIHCNQNFAVIRLKDMIGMDGTNGAEREAYMHELSNSERFHLKDGDQASIRSTMEFFYPTQGKSGSFSARK
;
A
#
# COMPACT_ATOMS: atom_id res chain seq x y z
N MET A 1 -25.69 34.82 41.48
CA MET A 1 -24.81 34.43 40.35
C MET A 1 -23.55 33.81 40.92
N LYS A 2 -23.24 32.54 40.60
CA LYS A 2 -21.96 31.92 40.96
C LYS A 2 -21.01 32.04 39.76
N THR A 3 -19.91 32.76 39.93
CA THR A 3 -18.84 32.88 38.93
C THR A 3 -18.06 31.57 38.87
N LEU A 4 -18.00 30.96 37.69
CA LEU A 4 -17.23 29.74 37.45
C LEU A 4 -15.74 30.09 37.43
N VAL A 5 -14.99 29.73 38.48
CA VAL A 5 -13.54 29.93 38.52
C VAL A 5 -12.89 28.75 37.80
N VAL A 6 -12.54 28.94 36.53
CA VAL A 6 -11.77 27.95 35.78
C VAL A 6 -10.32 27.98 36.27
N SER A 7 -9.82 26.84 36.73
CA SER A 7 -8.42 26.71 37.17
C SER A 7 -7.46 27.01 36.02
N LYS A 8 -6.42 27.81 36.28
CA LYS A 8 -5.31 28.08 35.33
C LYS A 8 -4.70 26.78 34.78
N SER A 9 -4.74 25.69 35.54
CA SER A 9 -4.27 24.37 35.10
C SER A 9 -5.15 23.76 34.02
N ILE A 10 -6.47 23.92 34.10
CA ILE A 10 -7.41 23.42 33.08
C ILE A 10 -7.20 24.15 31.76
N VAL A 11 -7.05 25.49 31.80
CA VAL A 11 -6.75 26.29 30.59
C VAL A 11 -5.43 25.85 29.95
N ARG A 12 -4.38 25.61 30.75
CA ARG A 12 -3.09 25.12 30.25
C ARG A 12 -3.21 23.74 29.60
N ILE A 13 -3.93 22.81 30.22
CA ILE A 13 -4.16 21.47 29.67
C ILE A 13 -4.91 21.57 28.34
N SER A 14 -6.00 22.34 28.27
CA SER A 14 -6.77 22.51 27.03
C SER A 14 -5.96 23.15 25.90
N VAL A 15 -5.16 24.17 26.20
CA VAL A 15 -4.27 24.79 25.19
C VAL A 15 -3.23 23.77 24.71
N LEU A 16 -2.63 23.00 25.61
CA LEU A 16 -1.66 21.97 25.26
C LEU A 16 -2.30 20.87 24.38
N SER A 17 -3.50 20.41 24.72
CA SER A 17 -4.26 19.46 23.90
C SER A 17 -4.58 20.01 22.51
N LEU A 18 -4.95 21.29 22.41
CA LEU A 18 -5.22 21.94 21.12
C LEU A 18 -3.96 22.01 20.25
N VAL A 19 -2.82 22.34 20.85
CA VAL A 19 -1.51 22.36 20.16
C VAL A 19 -1.17 20.96 19.65
N PHE A 20 -1.26 19.92 20.49
CA PHE A 20 -1.00 18.54 20.03
C PHE A 20 -1.96 18.08 18.93
N ALA A 21 -3.25 18.39 19.04
CA ALA A 21 -4.23 18.07 17.99
C ALA A 21 -3.90 18.78 16.67
N SER A 22 -3.56 20.07 16.72
CA SER A 22 -3.22 20.85 15.51
C SER A 22 -1.93 20.35 14.83
N ILE A 23 -0.88 20.05 15.60
CA ILE A 23 0.38 19.51 15.07
C ILE A 23 0.14 18.12 14.47
N GLY A 24 -0.61 17.25 15.15
CA GLY A 24 -0.97 15.93 14.64
C GLY A 24 -1.75 16.00 13.32
N SER A 25 -2.70 16.93 13.22
CA SER A 25 -3.50 17.14 12.01
C SER A 25 -2.64 17.58 10.82
N ILE A 26 -1.69 18.51 11.05
CA ILE A 26 -0.75 18.98 10.02
C ILE A 26 0.14 17.83 9.53
N PHE A 27 0.62 17.00 10.45
CA PHE A 27 1.47 15.85 10.10
C PHE A 27 0.72 14.84 9.22
N ILE A 28 -0.52 14.52 9.57
CA ILE A 28 -1.39 13.62 8.77
C ILE A 28 -1.67 14.22 7.39
N ALA A 29 -2.02 15.51 7.32
CA ALA A 29 -2.31 16.18 6.05
C ALA A 29 -1.08 16.25 5.13
N ARG A 30 0.11 16.47 5.70
CA ARG A 30 1.37 16.48 4.94
C ARG A 30 1.68 15.11 4.36
N GLN A 31 1.47 14.04 5.13
CA GLN A 31 1.68 12.68 4.62
C GLN A 31 0.74 12.36 3.45
N ASP A 32 -0.53 12.78 3.52
CA ASP A 32 -1.49 12.62 2.41
C ASP A 32 -1.05 13.39 1.15
N LEU A 33 -0.45 14.57 1.32
CA LEU A 33 0.10 15.34 0.21
C LEU A 33 1.35 14.69 -0.40
N ASP A 34 2.29 14.23 0.43
CA ASP A 34 3.51 13.57 -0.04
C ASP A 34 3.17 12.28 -0.84
N LEU A 35 2.15 11.53 -0.41
CA LEU A 35 1.62 10.38 -1.15
C LEU A 35 1.04 10.82 -2.50
N ARG A 36 0.14 11.82 -2.52
CA ARG A 36 -0.45 12.33 -3.77
C ARG A 36 0.60 12.84 -4.76
N GLU A 37 1.66 13.48 -4.26
CA GLU A 37 2.74 13.97 -5.11
C GLU A 37 3.55 12.81 -5.73
N GLN A 38 3.74 11.70 -5.02
CA GLN A 38 4.34 10.49 -5.60
C GLN A 38 3.51 9.93 -6.76
N PHE A 39 2.17 9.90 -6.63
CA PHE A 39 1.28 9.49 -7.72
C PHE A 39 1.21 10.48 -8.88
N ALA A 40 1.46 11.76 -8.63
CA ALA A 40 1.41 12.81 -9.66
C ALA A 40 2.69 12.88 -10.51
N LYS A 41 3.78 12.21 -10.09
CA LYS A 41 5.02 12.19 -10.89
C LYS A 41 4.78 11.43 -12.19
N PRO A 42 5.04 12.04 -13.36
CA PRO A 42 4.94 11.32 -14.62
C PRO A 42 5.98 10.20 -14.61
N LEU A 43 5.50 8.96 -14.66
CA LEU A 43 6.37 7.79 -14.77
C LEU A 43 6.97 7.78 -16.17
N HIS A 44 8.28 7.60 -16.26
CA HIS A 44 8.95 7.44 -17.53
C HIS A 44 8.46 6.16 -18.21
N SER A 45 7.63 6.32 -19.25
CA SER A 45 7.15 5.21 -20.06
C SER A 45 8.20 4.86 -21.13
N GLU A 46 9.32 4.29 -20.72
CA GLU A 46 10.02 3.43 -21.67
C GLU A 46 9.14 2.17 -21.83
N THR A 47 8.46 2.07 -22.98
CA THR A 47 7.54 0.97 -23.25
C THR A 47 8.33 -0.32 -23.45
N VAL A 48 8.53 -1.07 -22.38
CA VAL A 48 9.14 -2.39 -22.41
C VAL A 48 8.03 -3.42 -22.62
N VAL A 49 8.03 -4.07 -23.79
CA VAL A 49 7.04 -5.11 -24.10
C VAL A 49 7.44 -6.41 -23.37
N PRO A 50 6.68 -6.86 -22.36
CA PRO A 50 7.03 -8.07 -21.63
C PRO A 50 6.87 -9.32 -22.51
N PRO A 51 7.65 -10.39 -22.25
CA PRO A 51 7.48 -11.66 -22.95
C PRO A 51 6.05 -12.19 -22.82
N SER A 52 5.54 -12.83 -23.88
CA SER A 52 4.21 -13.46 -23.85
C SER A 52 4.18 -14.75 -23.03
N SER A 53 5.34 -15.34 -22.73
CA SER A 53 5.46 -16.53 -21.90
C SER A 53 5.33 -16.18 -20.41
N LYS A 54 4.88 -17.16 -19.62
CA LYS A 54 4.89 -17.06 -18.16
C LYS A 54 6.34 -16.92 -17.66
N PRO A 55 6.64 -16.03 -16.68
CA PRO A 55 7.96 -16.00 -16.06
C PRO A 55 8.25 -17.34 -15.35
N PRO A 56 9.49 -17.87 -15.45
CA PRO A 56 9.95 -18.95 -14.58
C PRO A 56 9.82 -18.53 -13.10
N MET A 57 9.42 -19.46 -12.23
CA MET A 57 9.26 -19.18 -10.80
C MET A 57 10.61 -19.23 -10.10
N THR A 58 11.43 -18.20 -10.32
CA THR A 58 12.80 -18.09 -9.79
C THR A 58 13.09 -16.66 -9.35
N GLN A 59 14.14 -16.49 -8.55
CA GLN A 59 14.60 -15.18 -8.10
C GLN A 59 15.07 -14.30 -9.26
N GLU A 60 15.63 -14.89 -10.31
CA GLU A 60 16.08 -14.19 -11.50
C GLU A 60 14.92 -13.51 -12.23
N SER A 61 13.74 -14.13 -12.30
CA SER A 61 12.55 -13.51 -12.87
C SER A 61 12.06 -12.32 -12.05
N ILE A 62 12.19 -12.35 -10.72
CA ILE A 62 11.89 -11.20 -9.86
C ILE A 62 12.84 -10.04 -10.20
N ASN A 63 14.15 -10.32 -10.26
CA ASN A 63 15.14 -9.29 -10.60
C ASN A 63 14.90 -8.72 -12.01
N MET A 64 14.59 -9.58 -12.97
CA MET A 64 14.28 -9.17 -14.33
C MET A 64 13.02 -8.30 -14.39
N ALA A 65 11.98 -8.61 -13.61
CA ALA A 65 10.77 -7.80 -13.56
C ALA A 65 11.04 -6.41 -12.96
N LEU A 66 11.89 -6.30 -11.94
CA LEU A 66 12.29 -5.00 -11.39
C LEU A 66 12.96 -4.13 -12.45
N GLU A 67 13.89 -4.69 -13.23
CA GLU A 67 14.57 -3.98 -14.31
C GLU A 67 13.62 -3.67 -15.47
N MET A 68 12.82 -4.66 -15.91
CA MET A 68 11.90 -4.57 -17.04
C MET A 68 10.84 -3.47 -16.86
N PHE A 69 10.36 -3.27 -15.64
CA PHE A 69 9.33 -2.29 -15.33
C PHE A 69 9.87 -1.05 -14.62
N ASP A 70 11.19 -0.89 -14.51
CA ASP A 70 11.84 0.21 -13.78
C ASP A 70 11.30 0.41 -12.35
N ILE A 71 11.17 -0.70 -11.61
CA ILE A 71 10.69 -0.67 -10.22
C ILE A 71 11.89 -0.47 -9.29
N GLN A 72 11.89 0.66 -8.58
CA GLN A 72 12.96 1.04 -7.69
C GLN A 72 12.74 0.47 -6.29
N ILE A 73 13.78 -0.12 -5.70
CA ILE A 73 13.73 -0.64 -4.32
C ILE A 73 13.98 0.53 -3.35
N PRO A 74 13.02 0.84 -2.44
CA PRO A 74 13.21 1.91 -1.48
C PRO A 74 14.39 1.66 -0.54
N LYS A 75 15.02 2.74 -0.05
CA LYS A 75 16.21 2.64 0.84
C LYS A 75 15.93 1.92 2.15
N ASN A 76 14.68 1.95 2.61
CA ASN A 76 14.19 1.28 3.80
C ASN A 76 13.69 -0.15 3.54
N ALA A 77 13.85 -0.68 2.33
CA ALA A 77 13.50 -2.06 1.99
C ALA A 77 14.76 -2.87 1.66
N ASP A 78 14.67 -4.19 1.86
CA ASP A 78 15.61 -5.14 1.28
C ASP A 78 15.13 -5.60 -0.11
N LYS A 79 15.99 -6.33 -0.84
CA LYS A 79 15.62 -6.86 -2.14
C LYS A 79 14.47 -7.87 -1.98
N PRO A 80 13.44 -7.84 -2.85
CA PRO A 80 12.38 -8.83 -2.80
C PRO A 80 12.92 -10.26 -2.93
N THR A 81 12.37 -11.18 -2.14
CA THR A 81 12.78 -12.59 -2.17
C THR A 81 11.63 -13.50 -2.56
N LEU A 82 11.93 -14.59 -3.27
CA LEU A 82 10.96 -15.63 -3.59
C LEU A 82 10.64 -16.47 -2.34
N ASP A 83 9.36 -16.57 -1.98
CA ASP A 83 8.86 -17.49 -0.97
C ASP A 83 7.88 -18.48 -1.59
N MET A 84 8.30 -19.75 -1.70
CA MET A 84 7.50 -20.82 -2.29
C MET A 84 6.30 -21.25 -1.42
N LYS A 85 6.23 -20.80 -0.16
CA LYS A 85 5.15 -21.11 0.77
C LYS A 85 4.15 -19.97 0.93
N LEU A 86 4.43 -18.79 0.35
CA LEU A 86 3.51 -17.67 0.40
C LEU A 86 2.28 -17.98 -0.46
N GLU A 87 1.10 -17.95 0.17
CA GLU A 87 -0.17 -18.20 -0.53
C GLU A 87 -0.60 -17.00 -1.39
N ASP A 88 -0.23 -15.79 -0.93
CA ASP A 88 -0.49 -14.53 -1.62
C ASP A 88 0.49 -14.24 -2.76
N ARG A 89 0.21 -13.20 -3.55
CA ARG A 89 1.11 -12.76 -4.63
C ARG A 89 2.39 -12.14 -4.06
N GLY A 90 2.24 -11.27 -3.07
CA GLY A 90 3.32 -10.53 -2.44
C GLY A 90 2.98 -10.28 -0.97
N LEU A 91 4.01 -9.97 -0.19
CA LEU A 91 3.85 -9.58 1.20
C LEU A 91 5.00 -8.65 1.60
N THR A 92 4.66 -7.51 2.20
CA THR A 92 5.61 -6.61 2.84
C THR A 92 5.51 -6.75 4.35
N THR A 93 6.62 -7.08 5.01
CA THR A 93 6.69 -7.19 6.48
C THR A 93 7.76 -6.29 7.08
N LEU A 94 7.54 -5.87 8.33
CA LEU A 94 8.56 -5.19 9.12
C LEU A 94 9.44 -6.25 9.78
N ASN A 95 10.75 -6.25 9.47
CA ASN A 95 11.66 -7.17 10.13
C ASN A 95 11.68 -6.89 11.65
N GLY A 96 11.76 -7.95 12.47
CA GLY A 96 11.62 -7.85 13.94
C GLY A 96 12.66 -6.96 14.64
N TRP A 97 13.68 -6.50 13.91
CA TRP A 97 14.71 -5.56 14.39
C TRP A 97 14.53 -4.13 13.89
N GLY A 98 13.47 -3.85 13.12
CA GLY A 98 13.02 -2.52 12.73
C GLY A 98 13.98 -1.76 11.80
N LYS A 99 14.89 -2.44 11.11
CA LYS A 99 15.90 -1.77 10.28
C LYS A 99 15.43 -1.58 8.84
N LYS A 100 14.68 -2.55 8.30
CA LYS A 100 14.20 -2.54 6.91
C LYS A 100 12.94 -3.38 6.74
N LEU A 101 12.22 -3.09 5.66
CA LEU A 101 11.07 -3.86 5.20
C LEU A 101 11.55 -5.03 4.35
N GLU A 102 10.97 -6.20 4.60
CA GLU A 102 11.19 -7.41 3.82
C GLU A 102 10.00 -7.58 2.87
N VAL A 103 10.29 -7.67 1.57
CA VAL A 103 9.30 -7.98 0.55
C VAL A 103 9.49 -9.42 0.12
N THR A 104 8.43 -10.22 0.19
CA THR A 104 8.40 -11.58 -0.35
C THR A 104 7.42 -11.66 -1.51
N VAL A 105 7.73 -12.51 -2.48
CA VAL A 105 6.90 -12.76 -3.67
C VAL A 105 6.55 -14.24 -3.71
N GLY A 106 5.28 -14.54 -3.85
CA GLY A 106 4.74 -15.90 -3.86
C GLY A 106 4.48 -16.44 -5.26
N PRO A 107 4.23 -17.76 -5.40
CA PRO A 107 3.95 -18.42 -6.67
C PRO A 107 2.81 -17.78 -7.48
N ALA A 108 1.82 -17.19 -6.81
CA ALA A 108 0.66 -16.57 -7.45
C ALA A 108 1.02 -15.34 -8.30
N ALA A 109 2.12 -14.65 -8.01
CA ALA A 109 2.57 -13.49 -8.80
C ALA A 109 3.12 -13.89 -10.18
N PHE A 110 3.53 -15.15 -10.37
CA PHE A 110 4.21 -15.58 -11.59
C PHE A 110 3.26 -15.91 -12.75
N THR A 111 1.96 -15.61 -12.68
CA THR A 111 0.98 -15.96 -13.72
C THR A 111 1.26 -15.30 -15.07
N SER A 112 1.86 -14.11 -15.06
CA SER A 112 2.40 -13.40 -16.23
C SER A 112 3.47 -12.41 -15.77
N TRP A 113 4.30 -11.91 -16.70
CA TRP A 113 5.24 -10.83 -16.40
C TRP A 113 4.52 -9.56 -15.93
N ALA A 114 3.36 -9.27 -16.50
CA ALA A 114 2.52 -8.14 -16.11
C ALA A 114 2.07 -8.23 -14.64
N VAL A 115 1.57 -9.39 -14.22
CA VAL A 115 1.13 -9.62 -12.84
C VAL A 115 2.32 -9.61 -11.87
N LEU A 116 3.47 -10.15 -12.27
CA LEU A 116 4.69 -10.11 -11.45
C LEU A 116 5.17 -8.67 -11.24
N GLY A 117 5.26 -7.87 -12.30
CA GLY A 117 5.63 -6.45 -12.22
C GLY A 117 4.66 -5.65 -11.38
N SER A 118 3.36 -5.82 -11.62
CA SER A 118 2.28 -5.17 -10.84
C SER A 118 2.35 -5.51 -9.35
N THR A 119 2.60 -6.78 -9.02
CA THR A 119 2.78 -7.24 -7.64
C THR A 119 4.01 -6.60 -7.00
N LEU A 120 5.14 -6.55 -7.71
CA LEU A 120 6.36 -5.91 -7.19
C LEU A 120 6.15 -4.42 -6.92
N ALA A 121 5.45 -3.71 -7.80
CA ALA A 121 5.14 -2.31 -7.60
C ALA A 121 4.17 -2.08 -6.44
N HIS A 122 3.17 -2.96 -6.27
CA HIS A 122 2.27 -2.97 -5.12
C HIS A 122 3.05 -3.00 -3.80
N GLU A 123 4.00 -3.93 -3.67
CA GLU A 123 4.80 -4.06 -2.46
C GLU A 123 5.84 -2.94 -2.29
N LEU A 124 6.63 -2.65 -3.33
CA LEU A 124 7.79 -1.76 -3.23
C LEU A 124 7.45 -0.28 -3.39
N GLU A 125 6.54 0.08 -4.28
CA GLU A 125 6.24 1.49 -4.53
C GLU A 125 5.20 2.02 -3.54
N ILE A 126 4.35 1.15 -3.00
CA ILE A 126 3.29 1.53 -2.06
C ILE A 126 3.61 1.08 -0.64
N HIS A 127 3.55 -0.22 -0.34
CA HIS A 127 3.73 -0.69 1.05
C HIS A 127 5.08 -0.30 1.65
N CYS A 128 6.16 -0.32 0.87
CA CYS A 128 7.45 0.11 1.37
C CYS A 128 7.56 1.61 1.66
N ASN A 129 6.69 2.44 1.09
CA ASN A 129 6.62 3.88 1.36
C ASN A 129 5.53 4.25 2.38
N GLN A 130 4.73 3.29 2.81
CA GLN A 130 3.70 3.50 3.83
C GLN A 130 4.28 3.54 5.24
N ASN A 131 3.59 4.27 6.13
CA ASN A 131 3.92 4.31 7.55
C ASN A 131 3.04 3.32 8.32
N PHE A 132 3.57 2.10 8.52
CA PHE A 132 2.87 1.04 9.25
C PHE A 132 2.44 1.42 10.67
N ALA A 133 3.18 2.31 11.36
CA ALA A 133 2.77 2.79 12.69
C ALA A 133 1.51 3.66 12.62
N VAL A 134 1.40 4.53 11.60
CA VAL A 134 0.21 5.35 11.37
C VAL A 134 -0.96 4.48 10.93
N ILE A 135 -0.74 3.50 10.06
CA ILE A 135 -1.75 2.52 9.65
C ILE A 135 -2.31 1.79 10.89
N ARG A 136 -1.42 1.24 11.72
CA ARG A 136 -1.77 0.56 12.97
C ARG A 136 -2.53 1.48 13.92
N LEU A 137 -2.10 2.74 14.04
CA LEU A 137 -2.80 3.72 14.87
C LEU A 137 -4.22 3.99 14.36
N LYS A 138 -4.38 4.19 13.04
CA LYS A 138 -5.70 4.35 12.40
C LYS A 138 -6.59 3.15 12.69
N ASP A 139 -6.07 1.93 12.57
CA ASP A 139 -6.82 0.72 12.91
C ASP A 139 -7.23 0.68 14.39
N MET A 140 -6.32 1.05 15.30
CA MET A 140 -6.60 1.09 16.74
C MET A 140 -7.71 2.09 17.12
N ILE A 141 -7.87 3.18 16.36
CA ILE A 141 -8.92 4.19 16.58
C ILE A 141 -10.16 3.98 15.69
N GLY A 142 -10.25 2.85 14.98
CA GLY A 142 -11.41 2.47 14.16
C GLY A 142 -11.54 3.22 12.83
N MET A 143 -10.43 3.71 12.27
CA MET A 143 -10.37 4.49 11.02
C MET A 143 -9.89 3.69 9.80
N ASP A 144 -10.02 2.35 9.81
CA ASP A 144 -9.75 1.46 8.65
C ASP A 144 -8.40 1.74 7.94
N GLY A 145 -7.33 1.87 8.73
CA GLY A 145 -5.98 2.16 8.23
C GLY A 145 -5.49 1.11 7.24
N THR A 146 -5.57 -0.17 7.62
CA THR A 146 -5.12 -1.30 6.76
C THR A 146 -5.93 -1.35 5.47
N ASN A 147 -7.27 -1.24 5.55
CA ASN A 147 -8.13 -1.24 4.36
C ASN A 147 -7.76 -0.09 3.40
N GLY A 148 -7.60 1.13 3.92
CA GLY A 148 -7.18 2.27 3.10
C GLY A 148 -5.82 2.06 2.41
N ALA A 149 -4.85 1.54 3.15
CA ALA A 149 -3.49 1.27 2.65
C ALA A 149 -3.45 0.21 1.54
N GLU A 150 -4.22 -0.86 1.69
CA GLU A 150 -4.32 -1.94 0.70
C GLU A 150 -5.05 -1.47 -0.56
N ARG A 151 -6.16 -0.74 -0.41
CA ARG A 151 -6.87 -0.15 -1.56
C ARG A 151 -5.97 0.78 -2.36
N GLU A 152 -5.17 1.59 -1.68
CA GLU A 152 -4.19 2.46 -2.33
C GLU A 152 -3.23 1.64 -3.21
N ALA A 153 -2.72 0.52 -2.70
CA ALA A 153 -1.82 -0.35 -3.44
C ALA A 153 -2.49 -1.01 -4.66
N TYR A 154 -3.73 -1.51 -4.52
CA TYR A 154 -4.50 -2.02 -5.65
C TYR A 154 -4.86 -0.94 -6.69
N MET A 155 -5.20 0.27 -6.25
CA MET A 155 -5.48 1.38 -7.16
C MET A 155 -4.22 1.79 -7.92
N HIS A 156 -3.04 1.72 -7.30
CA HIS A 156 -1.76 1.93 -7.97
C HIS A 156 -1.51 0.91 -9.07
N GLU A 157 -1.76 -0.39 -8.81
CA GLU A 157 -1.68 -1.42 -9.84
C GLU A 157 -2.57 -1.09 -11.05
N LEU A 158 -3.82 -0.69 -10.79
CA LEU A 158 -4.79 -0.36 -11.83
C LEU A 158 -4.45 0.93 -12.58
N SER A 159 -3.97 1.98 -11.91
CA SER A 159 -3.57 3.23 -12.57
C SER A 159 -2.31 3.06 -13.43
N ASN A 160 -1.52 2.03 -13.13
CA ASN A 160 -0.29 1.69 -13.85
C ASN A 160 -0.46 0.47 -14.77
N SER A 161 -1.70 0.14 -15.14
CA SER A 161 -2.00 -1.01 -15.98
C SER A 161 -1.25 -0.98 -17.32
N GLU A 162 -1.07 0.21 -17.89
CA GLU A 162 -0.32 0.37 -19.14
C GLU A 162 1.17 0.08 -18.96
N ARG A 163 1.80 0.58 -17.88
CA ARG A 163 3.22 0.33 -17.55
C ARG A 163 3.50 -1.17 -17.43
N PHE A 164 2.60 -1.91 -16.81
CA PHE A 164 2.76 -3.36 -16.61
C PHE A 164 2.19 -4.20 -17.75
N HIS A 165 1.53 -3.60 -18.74
CA HIS A 165 0.77 -4.31 -19.77
C HIS A 165 -0.29 -5.29 -19.20
N LEU A 166 -0.99 -4.88 -18.13
CA LEU A 166 -2.09 -5.67 -17.55
C LEU A 166 -3.24 -5.78 -18.54
N LYS A 167 -3.65 -7.02 -18.84
CA LYS A 167 -4.81 -7.29 -19.70
C LYS A 167 -6.11 -7.01 -18.95
N ASP A 168 -7.21 -6.87 -19.69
CA ASP A 168 -8.54 -6.64 -19.10
C ASP A 168 -8.90 -7.69 -18.03
N GLY A 169 -8.53 -8.96 -18.26
CA GLY A 169 -8.72 -10.04 -17.29
C GLY A 169 -7.92 -9.85 -16.01
N ASP A 170 -6.67 -9.39 -16.12
CA ASP A 170 -5.81 -9.12 -14.95
C ASP A 170 -6.37 -7.93 -14.15
N GLN A 171 -6.74 -6.84 -14.85
CA GLN A 171 -7.34 -5.66 -14.23
C GLN A 171 -8.67 -5.99 -13.54
N ALA A 172 -9.52 -6.83 -14.16
CA ALA A 172 -10.77 -7.27 -13.56
C ALA A 172 -10.54 -8.12 -12.31
N SER A 173 -9.54 -9.02 -12.35
CA SER A 173 -9.15 -9.84 -11.20
C SER A 173 -8.65 -8.97 -10.04
N ILE A 174 -7.72 -8.04 -10.32
CA ILE A 174 -7.17 -7.08 -9.34
C ILE A 174 -8.30 -6.24 -8.71
N ARG A 175 -9.20 -5.70 -9.54
CA ARG A 175 -10.36 -4.92 -9.06
C ARG A 175 -11.28 -5.76 -8.19
N SER A 176 -11.58 -6.99 -8.59
CA SER A 176 -12.45 -7.89 -7.82
C SER A 176 -11.85 -8.25 -6.46
N THR A 177 -10.54 -8.53 -6.42
CA THR A 177 -9.81 -8.82 -5.17
C THR A 177 -9.85 -7.61 -4.24
N MET A 178 -9.53 -6.41 -4.76
CA MET A 178 -9.61 -5.17 -4.01
C MET A 178 -11.02 -4.93 -3.43
N GLU A 179 -12.07 -5.11 -4.23
CA GLU A 179 -13.45 -4.86 -3.79
C GLU A 179 -13.95 -5.89 -2.78
N PHE A 180 -13.51 -7.16 -2.90
CA PHE A 180 -13.91 -8.23 -2.00
C PHE A 180 -13.23 -8.13 -0.62
N PHE A 181 -11.90 -8.00 -0.58
CA PHE A 181 -11.15 -7.96 0.67
C PHE A 181 -11.12 -6.57 1.32
N TYR A 182 -11.20 -5.51 0.52
CA TYR A 182 -11.03 -4.13 0.97
C TYR A 182 -12.18 -3.23 0.47
N PRO A 183 -13.43 -3.45 0.89
CA PRO A 183 -14.57 -2.67 0.40
C PRO A 183 -14.54 -1.22 0.92
N THR A 184 -15.05 -0.28 0.13
CA THR A 184 -15.26 1.10 0.58
C THR A 184 -16.37 1.16 1.64
N GLN A 185 -16.12 1.82 2.78
CA GLN A 185 -17.14 2.08 3.80
C GLN A 185 -18.38 2.74 3.17
N GLY A 186 -19.55 2.15 3.40
CA GLY A 186 -20.83 2.56 2.80
C GLY A 186 -21.39 1.63 1.71
N LYS A 187 -20.60 0.67 1.20
CA LYS A 187 -21.11 -0.41 0.33
C LYS A 187 -21.43 -1.72 1.07
N SER A 188 -21.26 -1.77 2.39
CA SER A 188 -21.61 -2.92 3.25
C SER A 188 -23.13 -3.09 3.48
N GLY A 189 -23.93 -2.75 2.46
CA GLY A 189 -25.38 -2.85 2.46
C GLY A 189 -25.91 -3.69 1.30
N SER A 190 -25.27 -4.82 0.98
CA SER A 190 -25.85 -5.91 0.18
C SER A 190 -24.77 -6.94 -0.11
N PHE A 191 -24.48 -7.84 0.83
CA PHE A 191 -24.22 -9.27 0.57
C PHE A 191 -24.25 -10.01 1.92
N SER A 192 -25.41 -9.96 2.56
CA SER A 192 -25.84 -11.05 3.43
C SER A 192 -26.34 -12.17 2.52
N ALA A 193 -25.49 -13.17 2.29
CA ALA A 193 -25.80 -14.52 1.78
C ALA A 193 -24.44 -15.21 1.56
N ARG A 194 -24.07 -16.31 2.21
CA ARG A 194 -24.86 -17.50 2.54
C ARG A 194 -24.08 -18.43 3.47
N LYS A 195 -24.88 -19.12 4.31
CA LYS A 195 -24.76 -20.49 4.84
C LYS A 195 -23.50 -20.91 5.58
#